data_AF-A0A931LYA5-F1
#
_entry.id   AF-A0A931LYA5-F1
#
_cell.length_a   1.000
_cell.length_b   1.000
_cell.length_c   1.000
_cell.angle_alpha   90.00
_cell.angle_beta   90.00
_cell.angle_gamma   90.00
#
_symmetry.space_group_name_H-M   'P 1'
#
loop_
_entity.id
_entity.type
_entity.pdbx_description
1 polymer ?
#
loop_
_entity_poly.entity_id
_entity_poly.type
_entity_poly.pdbx_seq_one_letter_code
_entity_poly.pdbx_strand_id
1 'polypeptide(L)'
;MASNRYYNEEEAEQILKLAAANQGIQGPLSRERLIETAAELGISPQAVEAAEQQFALRQTHDAEMREFVNVQRRGFYSDFTTYLIVNGFFVGQQLLRHGNLGWTAYMLGGWGIGIAFHARSTFDRNSIGFRRAFDQWKARQKARE
;
A
#
# COMPACT_ATOMS: atom_id res chain seq x y z
N MET A 1 7.57 -33.65 -26.78
CA MET A 1 7.90 -32.32 -27.32
C MET A 1 7.70 -31.32 -26.20
N ALA A 2 8.78 -30.68 -25.72
CA ALA A 2 8.66 -29.67 -24.69
C ALA A 2 8.04 -28.42 -25.31
N SER A 3 6.82 -28.07 -24.90
CA SER A 3 6.16 -26.85 -25.36
C SER A 3 6.98 -25.64 -24.92
N ASN A 4 7.49 -24.87 -25.87
CA ASN A 4 8.21 -23.63 -25.59
C ASN A 4 7.24 -22.62 -24.97
N ARG A 5 7.24 -22.53 -23.64
CA ARG A 5 6.33 -21.68 -22.88
C ARG A 5 6.96 -20.31 -22.76
N TYR A 6 6.40 -19.33 -23.46
CA TYR A 6 6.80 -17.93 -23.32
C TYR A 6 6.18 -17.37 -22.04
N TYR A 7 7.01 -16.85 -21.15
CA TYR A 7 6.59 -16.12 -19.96
C TYR A 7 6.58 -14.63 -20.28
N ASN A 8 5.59 -13.91 -19.77
CA ASN A 8 5.64 -12.45 -19.80
C ASN A 8 6.74 -11.96 -18.82
N GLU A 9 7.12 -10.69 -18.95
CA GLU A 9 8.21 -10.10 -18.14
C GLU A 9 7.94 -10.24 -16.63
N GLU A 10 6.69 -10.00 -16.20
CA GLU A 10 6.28 -10.08 -14.80
C GLU A 10 6.33 -11.52 -14.24
N GLU A 11 5.88 -12.50 -15.02
CA GLU A 11 5.95 -13.92 -14.70
C GLU A 11 7.39 -14.41 -14.63
N ALA A 12 8.24 -13.99 -15.57
CA ALA A 12 9.65 -14.35 -15.58
C ALA A 12 10.37 -13.81 -14.34
N GLU A 13 10.15 -12.55 -13.98
CA GLU A 13 10.69 -11.94 -12.76
C GLU A 13 10.23 -12.70 -11.50
N GLN A 14 8.93 -13.00 -11.39
CA GLN A 14 8.38 -13.72 -10.23
C GLN A 14 8.98 -15.12 -10.11
N ILE A 15 9.13 -15.85 -11.21
CA ILE A 15 9.71 -17.20 -11.23
C ILE A 15 11.19 -17.12 -10.81
N LEU A 16 11.96 -16.17 -11.34
CA LEU A 16 13.36 -15.98 -10.99
C LEU A 16 13.53 -15.63 -9.50
N LYS A 17 12.67 -14.75 -8.98
CA LYS A 17 12.64 -14.40 -7.55
C LYS A 17 12.34 -15.61 -6.66
N LEU A 18 11.39 -16.45 -7.08
CA LEU A 18 11.03 -17.66 -6.34
C LEU A 18 12.14 -18.71 -6.39
N ALA A 19 12.80 -18.86 -7.54
CA ALA A 19 13.96 -19.73 -7.72
C ALA A 19 15.15 -19.29 -6.85
N ALA A 20 15.45 -17.99 -6.83
CA ALA A 20 16.47 -17.39 -5.98
C ALA A 20 16.19 -17.63 -4.48
N ALA A 21 14.94 -17.45 -4.04
CA ALA A 21 14.54 -17.70 -2.65
C ALA A 21 14.69 -19.17 -2.22
N ASN A 22 14.54 -20.12 -3.15
CA ASN A 22 14.73 -21.54 -2.90
C ASN A 22 16.20 -21.97 -2.92
N GLN A 23 17.09 -21.19 -3.54
CA GLN A 23 18.54 -21.45 -3.58
C GLN A 23 19.30 -20.91 -2.37
N GLY A 24 18.61 -20.45 -1.32
CA GLY A 24 19.25 -19.94 -0.10
C GLY A 24 19.65 -18.48 -0.15
N ILE A 25 19.21 -17.72 -1.17
CA ILE A 25 19.22 -16.26 -1.16
C ILE A 25 18.04 -15.78 -0.28
N GLN A 26 18.04 -16.18 0.99
CA GLN A 26 17.09 -15.71 2.00
C GLN A 26 17.87 -15.01 3.11
N GLY A 27 17.59 -13.73 3.29
CA GLY A 27 18.20 -12.88 4.31
C GLY A 27 19.04 -11.75 3.73
N PRO A 28 19.58 -10.87 4.59
CA PRO A 28 20.45 -9.78 4.16
C PRO A 28 21.73 -10.37 3.56
N LEU A 29 21.95 -10.14 2.26
CA LEU A 29 23.22 -10.46 1.61
C LEU A 29 24.20 -9.30 1.84
N SER A 30 25.47 -9.62 2.12
CA SER A 30 26.52 -8.62 2.02
C SER A 30 26.75 -8.24 0.55
N ARG A 31 27.25 -7.04 0.31
CA ARG A 31 27.52 -6.53 -1.05
C ARG A 31 28.48 -7.44 -1.82
N GLU A 32 29.44 -8.03 -1.12
CA GLU A 32 30.42 -8.95 -1.68
C GLU A 32 29.75 -10.23 -2.19
N ARG A 33 28.85 -10.84 -1.40
CA ARG A 33 28.09 -12.02 -1.82
C ARG A 33 27.13 -11.72 -2.97
N LEU A 34 26.59 -10.50 -3.02
CA LEU A 34 25.71 -10.07 -4.10
C LEU A 34 26.47 -10.02 -5.43
N ILE A 35 27.67 -9.44 -5.43
CA ILE A 35 28.53 -9.35 -6.63
C ILE A 35 29.01 -10.74 -7.04
N GLU A 36 29.39 -11.59 -6.09
CA GLU A 36 29.81 -12.98 -6.36
C GLU A 36 28.69 -13.78 -7.05
N THR A 37 27.48 -13.74 -6.49
CA THR A 37 26.31 -14.44 -7.07
C THR A 37 25.92 -13.86 -8.43
N ALA A 38 25.99 -12.54 -8.59
CA ALA A 38 25.73 -11.89 -9.87
C ALA A 38 26.74 -12.32 -10.94
N ALA A 39 28.02 -12.44 -10.57
CA ALA A 39 29.07 -12.90 -11.47
C ALA A 39 28.86 -14.36 -11.92
N GLU A 40 28.38 -15.24 -11.03
CA GLU A 40 27.99 -16.62 -11.39
C GLU A 40 26.86 -16.66 -12.43
N LEU A 41 25.96 -15.68 -12.40
CA LEU A 41 24.87 -15.53 -13.37
C LEU A 41 25.28 -14.76 -14.63
N GLY A 42 26.55 -14.36 -14.77
CA GLY A 42 27.06 -13.60 -15.91
C GLY A 42 26.70 -12.11 -15.88
N ILE A 43 26.26 -11.58 -14.74
CA ILE A 43 25.93 -10.17 -14.55
C ILE A 43 27.21 -9.43 -14.10
N SER A 44 27.55 -8.32 -14.78
CA SER A 44 28.77 -7.56 -14.45
C SER A 44 28.60 -6.75 -13.16
N PRO A 45 29.68 -6.49 -12.40
CA PRO A 45 29.63 -5.64 -11.21
C PRO A 45 29.10 -4.22 -11.50
N GLN A 46 29.38 -3.70 -12.69
CA GLN A 46 28.87 -2.39 -13.15
C GLN A 46 27.34 -2.41 -13.34
N ALA A 47 26.78 -3.52 -13.82
CA ALA A 47 25.33 -3.67 -13.94
C ALA A 47 24.66 -3.76 -12.57
N VAL A 48 25.29 -4.40 -11.58
CA VAL A 48 24.81 -4.45 -10.19
C VAL A 48 24.82 -3.04 -9.57
N GLU A 49 25.88 -2.26 -9.76
CA GLU A 49 25.95 -0.88 -9.24
C GLU A 49 24.88 0.04 -9.87
N ALA A 50 24.66 -0.07 -11.19
CA ALA A 50 23.58 0.65 -11.85
C ALA A 50 22.19 0.24 -11.31
N ALA A 51 21.99 -1.06 -11.03
CA ALA A 51 20.77 -1.57 -10.43
C ALA A 51 20.59 -1.09 -8.98
N GLU A 52 21.66 -1.01 -8.17
CA GLU A 52 21.63 -0.45 -6.81
C GLU A 52 21.18 1.02 -6.81
N GLN A 53 21.71 1.83 -7.74
CA GLN A 53 21.30 3.24 -7.87
C GLN A 53 19.83 3.37 -8.26
N GLN A 54 19.37 2.58 -9.23
CA GLN A 54 17.95 2.54 -9.61
C GLN A 54 17.07 2.03 -8.47
N PHE A 55 17.54 1.03 -7.72
CA PHE A 55 16.82 0.47 -6.58
C PHE A 55 16.71 1.48 -5.44
N ALA A 56 17.76 2.25 -5.14
CA ALA A 56 17.71 3.32 -4.13
C ALA A 56 16.67 4.40 -4.50
N LEU A 57 16.63 4.80 -5.78
CA LEU A 57 15.62 5.74 -6.29
C LEU A 57 14.19 5.17 -6.23
N ARG A 58 14.01 3.89 -6.57
CA ARG A 58 12.69 3.21 -6.46
C ARG A 58 12.28 3.02 -5.01
N GLN A 59 13.21 2.67 -4.13
CA GLN A 59 12.96 2.35 -2.73
C GLN A 59 12.51 3.57 -1.94
N THR A 60 13.09 4.74 -2.20
CA THR A 60 12.65 6.02 -1.61
C THR A 60 11.21 6.35 -2.03
N HIS A 61 10.90 6.27 -3.32
CA HIS A 61 9.54 6.50 -3.82
C HIS A 61 8.52 5.51 -3.24
N ASP A 62 8.87 4.23 -3.14
CA ASP A 62 8.00 3.19 -2.59
C ASP A 62 7.85 3.29 -1.07
N ALA A 63 8.87 3.79 -0.36
CA ALA A 63 8.78 4.07 1.06
C ALA A 63 7.85 5.26 1.34
N GLU A 64 8.00 6.37 0.62
CA GLU A 64 7.13 7.55 0.69
C GLU A 64 5.66 7.17 0.43
N MET A 65 5.40 6.40 -0.63
CA MET A 65 4.05 5.95 -0.96
C MET A 65 3.45 5.06 0.14
N ARG A 66 4.24 4.14 0.70
CA ARG A 66 3.79 3.28 1.81
C ARG A 66 3.46 4.08 3.06
N GLU A 67 4.28 5.07 3.40
CA GLU A 67 4.03 5.94 4.55
C GLU A 67 2.73 6.75 4.35
N PHE A 68 2.57 7.38 3.19
CA PHE A 68 1.37 8.12 2.85
C PHE A 68 0.09 7.25 2.95
N VAL A 69 0.11 6.05 2.37
CA VAL A 69 -1.01 5.10 2.45
C VAL A 69 -1.33 4.74 3.90
N ASN A 70 -0.32 4.53 4.74
CA ASN A 70 -0.51 4.22 6.15
C ASN A 70 -1.14 5.39 6.91
N VAL A 71 -0.70 6.62 6.65
CA VAL A 71 -1.28 7.84 7.25
C VAL A 71 -2.75 7.99 6.86
N GLN A 72 -3.06 7.89 5.57
CA GLN A 72 -4.44 8.00 5.06
C GLN A 72 -5.36 6.92 5.65
N ARG A 73 -4.87 5.68 5.74
CA ARG A 73 -5.62 4.59 6.37
C ARG A 73 -5.89 4.84 7.84
N ARG A 74 -4.89 5.31 8.60
CA ARG A 74 -5.07 5.63 10.03
C ARG A 74 -6.10 6.72 10.24
N GLY A 75 -6.07 7.78 9.43
CA GLY A 75 -7.09 8.83 9.43
C GLY A 75 -8.49 8.29 9.17
N PHE A 76 -8.65 7.49 8.12
CA PHE A 76 -9.91 6.83 7.81
C PHE A 76 -10.41 5.94 8.96
N TYR A 77 -9.56 5.10 9.54
CA TYR A 77 -9.96 4.24 10.66
C TYR A 77 -10.34 5.02 11.91
N SER A 78 -9.71 6.16 12.17
CA SER A 78 -10.08 7.05 13.27
C SER A 78 -11.50 7.61 13.08
N ASP A 79 -11.77 8.16 11.89
CA ASP A 79 -13.09 8.72 11.56
C ASP A 79 -14.18 7.65 11.53
N PHE A 80 -13.85 6.48 10.96
CA PHE A 80 -14.75 5.33 10.91
C PHE A 80 -15.06 4.77 12.31
N THR A 81 -14.06 4.68 13.19
CA THR A 81 -14.25 4.24 14.58
C THR A 81 -15.12 5.22 15.34
N THR A 82 -14.89 6.52 15.16
CA THR A 82 -15.73 7.57 15.77
C THR A 82 -17.16 7.46 15.27
N TYR A 83 -17.36 7.27 13.97
CA TYR A 83 -18.67 7.04 13.37
C TYR A 83 -19.36 5.81 13.99
N LEU A 84 -18.66 4.68 14.13
CA LEU A 84 -19.21 3.46 14.73
C LEU A 84 -19.58 3.64 16.20
N ILE A 85 -18.74 4.30 17.01
CA ILE A 85 -19.02 4.51 18.44
C ILE A 85 -20.26 5.39 18.60
N VAL A 86 -20.31 6.53 17.90
CA VAL A 86 -21.42 7.49 18.01
C VAL A 86 -22.72 6.86 17.52
N ASN A 87 -22.72 6.26 16.33
CA ASN A 87 -23.93 5.64 15.78
C ASN A 87 -24.33 4.40 16.57
N GLY A 88 -23.37 3.58 17.01
CA GLY A 88 -23.62 2.41 17.84
C GLY A 88 -24.29 2.78 19.17
N PHE A 89 -23.87 3.88 19.80
CA PHE A 89 -24.52 4.41 21.00
C PHE A 89 -25.98 4.81 20.74
N PHE A 90 -26.25 5.60 19.69
CA PHE A 90 -27.61 6.03 19.38
C PHE A 90 -28.52 4.88 18.96
N VAL A 91 -28.03 3.99 18.09
CA VAL A 91 -28.75 2.79 17.63
C VAL A 91 -29.04 1.88 18.81
N GLY A 92 -28.05 1.62 19.68
CA GLY A 92 -28.22 0.81 20.88
C GLY A 92 -29.28 1.39 21.80
N GLN A 93 -29.25 2.71 22.06
CA GLN A 93 -30.28 3.34 22.88
C GLN A 93 -31.68 3.33 22.25
N GLN A 94 -31.79 3.48 20.93
CA GLN A 94 -33.06 3.45 20.22
C GLN A 94 -33.66 2.03 20.23
N LEU A 95 -32.83 1.01 19.96
CA LEU A 95 -33.25 -0.39 19.98
C LEU A 95 -33.68 -0.84 21.38
N LEU A 96 -32.92 -0.48 22.42
CA LEU A 96 -33.27 -0.83 23.81
C LEU A 96 -34.58 -0.18 24.26
N ARG A 97 -34.89 1.04 23.81
CA ARG A 97 -36.10 1.78 24.23
C ARG A 97 -37.34 1.48 23.39
N HIS A 98 -37.17 1.30 22.07
CA HIS A 98 -38.28 1.29 21.12
C HIS A 98 -38.32 0.04 20.23
N GLY A 99 -37.31 -0.84 20.29
CA GLY A 99 -37.24 -2.06 19.48
C GLY A 99 -37.12 -1.83 17.97
N ASN A 100 -36.85 -0.60 17.52
CA ASN A 100 -36.73 -0.22 16.12
C ASN A 100 -35.56 0.74 15.90
N LEU A 101 -35.21 1.02 14.64
CA LEU A 101 -34.17 1.99 14.29
C LEU A 101 -34.71 3.44 14.22
N GLY A 102 -35.99 3.64 13.95
CA GLY A 102 -36.62 4.96 13.93
C GLY A 102 -35.79 6.03 13.19
N TRP A 103 -35.50 7.13 13.87
CA TRP A 103 -34.75 8.25 13.32
C TRP A 103 -33.23 8.00 13.18
N THR A 104 -32.67 7.02 13.91
CA THR A 104 -31.22 6.74 13.87
C THR A 104 -30.78 6.17 12.53
N ALA A 105 -31.71 5.58 11.76
CA ALA A 105 -31.47 5.17 10.38
C ALA A 105 -31.11 6.36 9.46
N TYR A 106 -31.75 7.52 9.65
CA TYR A 106 -31.44 8.72 8.87
C TYR A 106 -30.06 9.30 9.26
N MET A 107 -29.68 9.22 10.54
CA MET A 107 -28.32 9.60 10.97
C MET A 107 -27.24 8.70 10.40
N LEU A 108 -27.46 7.37 10.44
CA LEU A 108 -26.58 6.38 9.82
C LEU A 108 -26.42 6.66 8.33
N GLY A 109 -27.52 6.86 7.60
CA GLY A 109 -27.49 7.12 6.16
C GLY A 109 -26.84 8.45 5.81
N GLY A 110 -27.24 9.55 6.46
CA GLY A 110 -26.74 10.89 6.17
C GLY A 110 -25.23 11.00 6.38
N TRP A 111 -24.73 10.54 7.53
CA TRP A 111 -23.29 10.61 7.84
C TRP A 111 -22.50 9.46 7.22
N GLY A 112 -23.14 8.31 6.98
CA GLY A 112 -22.52 7.14 6.35
C GLY A 112 -22.09 7.40 4.91
N ILE A 113 -22.80 8.28 4.19
CA ILE A 113 -22.39 8.73 2.85
C ILE A 113 -21.03 9.43 2.91
N GLY A 114 -20.79 10.30 3.90
CA GLY A 114 -19.50 10.99 4.07
C GLY A 114 -18.35 10.02 4.32
N ILE A 115 -18.58 9.00 5.15
CA ILE A 115 -17.62 7.91 5.37
C ILE A 115 -17.36 7.11 4.10
N ALA A 116 -18.39 6.84 3.29
CA ALA A 116 -18.22 6.13 2.01
C ALA A 116 -17.37 6.94 1.01
N PHE A 117 -17.55 8.25 0.95
CA PHE A 117 -16.70 9.14 0.15
C PHE A 117 -15.25 9.18 0.66
N HIS A 118 -15.05 9.23 1.99
CA HIS A 118 -13.71 9.15 2.59
C HIS A 118 -13.05 7.78 2.31
N ALA A 119 -13.80 6.68 2.42
CA ALA A 119 -13.30 5.36 2.05
C ALA A 119 -12.85 5.33 0.59
N ARG A 120 -13.66 5.90 -0.32
CA ARG A 120 -13.31 5.97 -1.74
C ARG A 120 -12.02 6.77 -1.95
N SER A 121 -11.86 7.94 -1.34
CA SER A 121 -10.64 8.74 -1.52
C SER A 121 -9.38 8.10 -0.91
N THR A 122 -9.53 7.29 0.15
CA THR A 122 -8.41 6.59 0.81
C THR A 122 -7.99 5.30 0.10
N PHE A 123 -8.94 4.52 -0.43
CA PHE A 123 -8.65 3.20 -1.01
C PHE A 123 -8.58 3.19 -2.55
N ASP A 124 -9.17 4.16 -3.25
CA ASP A 124 -9.07 4.29 -4.70
C ASP A 124 -7.75 4.97 -5.10
N ARG A 125 -6.69 4.17 -5.17
CA ARG A 125 -5.32 4.59 -5.57
C ARG A 125 -5.25 5.14 -6.99
N ASN A 126 -6.22 4.81 -7.84
CA ASN A 126 -6.27 5.28 -9.22
C ASN A 126 -7.04 6.61 -9.37
N SER A 127 -7.69 7.08 -8.31
CA SER A 127 -8.41 8.35 -8.36
C SER A 127 -7.46 9.53 -8.51
N ILE A 128 -7.91 10.53 -9.26
CA ILE A 128 -7.20 11.83 -9.40
C ILE A 128 -7.01 12.49 -8.03
N GLY A 129 -7.95 12.29 -7.11
CA GLY A 129 -7.87 12.80 -5.73
C GLY A 129 -6.71 12.20 -4.95
N PHE A 130 -6.49 10.88 -5.05
CA PHE A 130 -5.39 10.20 -4.36
C PHE A 130 -4.02 10.72 -4.81
N ARG A 131 -3.82 10.88 -6.13
CA ARG A 131 -2.57 11.42 -6.69
C ARG A 131 -2.29 12.84 -6.19
N ARG A 132 -3.30 13.72 -6.25
CA ARG A 132 -3.18 15.10 -5.73
C ARG A 132 -2.87 15.15 -4.24
N ALA A 133 -3.47 14.25 -3.45
CA ALA A 133 -3.22 14.18 -2.02
C ALA A 133 -1.78 13.73 -1.70
N PHE A 134 -1.25 12.78 -2.48
CA PHE A 134 0.16 12.37 -2.38
C PHE A 134 1.11 13.51 -2.72
N ASP A 135 0.86 14.24 -3.82
CA ASP A 135 1.69 15.38 -4.24
C ASP A 135 1.70 16.49 -3.18
N GLN A 136 0.54 16.80 -2.59
CA GLN A 136 0.43 17.78 -1.50
C GLN A 136 1.14 17.31 -0.24
N TRP A 137 1.01 16.03 0.12
CA TRP A 137 1.71 15.46 1.27
C TRP A 137 3.23 15.56 1.08
N LYS A 138 3.74 15.23 -0.11
CA LYS A 138 5.16 15.35 -0.45
C LYS A 138 5.65 16.80 -0.41
N ALA A 139 4.85 17.75 -0.91
CA ALA A 139 5.17 19.18 -0.83
C ALA A 139 5.24 19.67 0.63
N ARG A 140 4.36 19.19 1.51
CA ARG A 140 4.36 19.54 2.93
C ARG A 140 5.55 18.94 3.69
N GLN A 141 6.00 17.75 3.32
CA GLN A 141 7.20 17.15 3.92
C GLN A 141 8.46 17.95 3.56
N LYS A 142 8.63 18.30 2.28
CA LYS A 142 9.75 19.14 1.83
C LYS A 142 9.79 20.54 2.45
N ALA A 143 8.65 21.07 2.87
CA ALA A 143 8.58 22.37 3.54
C ALA A 143 8.89 22.29 5.05
N ARG A 144 8.98 21.07 5.61
CA ARG A 144 9.27 20.82 7.03
C ARG A 144 10.72 20.42 7.28
N GLU A 145 11.43 19.97 6.25
CA GLU A 145 12.88 19.75 6.22
C GLU A 145 13.64 21.07 6.03
#